data_AF-A0A8S1D9N8-F1
#
_entry.id   AF-A0A8S1D9N8-F1
#
_cell.length_a   1.000
_cell.length_b   1.000
_cell.length_c   1.000
_cell.angle_alpha   90.00
_cell.angle_beta   90.00
_cell.angle_gamma   90.00
#
_symmetry.space_group_name_H-M   'P 1'
#
loop_
_entity.id
_entity.type
_entity.pdbx_description
1 polymer ?
#
loop_
_entity_poly.entity_id
_entity_poly.type
_entity_poly.pdbx_seq_one_letter_code
_entity_poly.pdbx_strand_id
1 'polypeptide(L)'
;MRSLGMSPTIAELKKYFKEKGGQLAFSDFLDVMHAHSKVEKLPTEVLAAFRANDPKKTGLISAKDLRHILLNWGEKLSVKEGIKLP
;
A
#
# COMPACT_ATOMS: atom_id res chain seq x y z
N MET A 1 -11.16 1.50 5.64
CA MET A 1 -10.49 2.23 4.53
C MET A 1 -10.44 1.39 3.26
N ARG A 2 -9.87 0.18 3.28
CA ARG A 2 -9.85 -0.73 2.10
C ARG A 2 -11.21 -1.04 1.48
N SER A 3 -12.21 -1.35 2.30
CA SER A 3 -13.60 -1.53 1.81
C SER A 3 -14.24 -0.28 1.20
N LEU A 4 -13.60 0.89 1.36
CA LEU A 4 -14.04 2.18 0.81
C LEU A 4 -13.15 2.61 -0.38
N GLY A 5 -12.34 1.71 -0.93
CA GLY A 5 -11.54 1.93 -2.13
C GLY A 5 -10.14 2.51 -1.90
N MET A 6 -9.76 2.83 -0.66
CA MET A 6 -8.43 3.34 -0.34
C MET A 6 -7.49 2.24 0.15
N SER A 7 -6.21 2.35 -0.10
CA SER A 7 -5.16 1.37 0.20
C SER A 7 -4.07 1.95 1.11
N PRO A 8 -4.41 2.40 2.34
CA PRO A 8 -3.41 2.90 3.27
C PRO A 8 -2.44 1.81 3.69
N THR A 9 -1.21 2.23 3.91
CA THR A 9 -0.13 1.41 4.48
C THR A 9 -0.32 1.20 5.99
N ILE A 10 0.21 0.12 6.57
CA ILE A 10 0.24 -0.06 8.05
C ILE A 10 0.97 1.11 8.71
N ALA A 11 2.00 1.66 8.07
CA ALA A 11 2.73 2.82 8.60
C ALA A 11 1.83 4.06 8.73
N GLU A 12 1.04 4.37 7.70
CA GLU A 12 0.06 5.45 7.72
C GLU A 12 -1.04 5.20 8.76
N LEU A 13 -1.58 3.98 8.82
CA LEU A 13 -2.58 3.61 9.82
C LEU A 13 -2.05 3.82 11.25
N LYS A 14 -0.82 3.39 11.52
CA LYS A 14 -0.16 3.61 12.81
C LYS A 14 0.03 5.10 13.10
N LYS A 15 0.39 5.89 12.08
CA LYS A 15 0.54 7.35 12.20
C LYS A 15 -0.79 8.01 12.57
N TYR A 16 -1.85 7.73 11.80
CA TYR A 16 -3.19 8.28 12.06
C TYR A 16 -3.70 7.92 13.46
N PHE A 17 -3.50 6.67 13.88
CA PHE A 17 -3.90 6.21 15.20
C PHE A 17 -3.12 6.90 16.33
N LYS A 18 -1.81 7.09 16.14
CA LYS A 18 -0.96 7.80 17.11
C LYS A 18 -1.33 9.28 17.22
N GLU A 19 -1.60 9.93 16.09
CA GLU A 19 -2.00 11.36 16.04
C GLU A 19 -3.32 11.62 16.77
N LYS A 20 -4.20 10.62 16.86
CA LYS A 20 -5.49 10.69 17.56
C LYS A 20 -5.43 10.12 18.99
N GLY A 21 -4.24 9.96 19.57
CA GLY A 21 -4.09 9.54 20.97
C GLY A 21 -4.40 8.07 21.24
N GLY A 22 -4.36 7.21 20.22
CA GLY A 22 -4.61 5.78 20.36
C GLY A 22 -6.08 5.39 20.47
N GLN A 23 -6.99 6.32 20.19
CA GLN A 23 -8.42 6.06 20.03
C GLN A 23 -8.93 6.87 18.84
N LEU A 24 -9.95 6.37 18.15
CA LEU A 24 -10.55 7.04 17.01
C LEU A 24 -12.05 7.12 17.24
N ALA A 25 -12.58 8.32 17.41
CA ALA A 25 -14.01 8.54 17.27
C ALA A 25 -14.38 8.50 15.77
N PHE A 26 -15.68 8.40 15.49
CA PHE A 26 -16.16 8.40 14.11
C PHE A 26 -15.78 9.68 13.35
N SER A 27 -15.83 10.84 14.01
CA SER A 27 -15.38 12.12 13.44
C SER A 27 -13.90 12.09 13.05
N ASP A 28 -13.04 11.50 13.89
CA ASP A 28 -11.62 11.37 13.60
C ASP A 28 -11.37 10.46 12.40
N PHE A 29 -12.16 9.39 12.27
CA PHE A 29 -12.08 8.51 11.11
C PHE A 29 -12.40 9.27 9.81
N LEU A 30 -13.42 10.14 9.80
CA LEU A 30 -13.75 10.97 8.64
C LEU A 30 -12.61 11.94 8.29
N ASP A 31 -12.00 12.57 9.29
CA ASP A 31 -10.83 13.44 9.08
C ASP A 31 -9.67 12.67 8.45
N VAL A 32 -9.36 11.49 8.99
CA VAL A 32 -8.30 10.61 8.48
C VAL A 32 -8.57 10.19 7.05
N MET A 33 -9.80 9.79 6.74
CA MET A 33 -10.22 9.40 5.40
C MET A 33 -10.06 10.54 4.40
N HIS A 34 -10.52 11.75 4.75
CA HIS A 34 -10.39 12.93 3.91
C HIS A 34 -8.91 13.32 3.72
N ALA A 35 -8.10 13.29 4.77
CA ALA A 35 -6.67 13.56 4.66
C ALA A 35 -5.94 12.54 3.77
N HIS A 36 -6.22 11.25 3.95
CA HIS A 36 -5.61 10.17 3.17
C HIS A 36 -5.95 10.26 1.68
N SER A 37 -7.21 10.58 1.35
CA SER A 37 -7.67 10.71 -0.05
C SER A 37 -6.90 11.75 -0.88
N LYS A 38 -6.25 12.72 -0.23
CA LYS A 38 -5.46 13.77 -0.89
C LYS A 38 -4.01 13.37 -1.15
N VAL A 39 -3.49 12.43 -0.36
CA VAL A 39 -2.07 12.04 -0.40
C VAL A 39 -1.85 10.70 -1.11
N GLU A 40 -2.85 9.83 -1.12
CA GLU A 40 -2.77 8.52 -1.76
C GLU A 40 -2.57 8.65 -3.28
N LYS A 41 -1.53 7.99 -3.80
CA LYS A 41 -1.19 7.99 -5.24
C LYS A 41 -0.91 6.58 -5.76
N LEU A 42 -1.77 5.63 -5.39
CA LEU A 42 -1.59 4.19 -5.60
C LEU A 42 -1.17 3.80 -7.03
N PRO A 43 -1.85 4.25 -8.12
CA PRO A 43 -1.46 3.84 -9.47
C PRO A 43 -0.03 4.26 -9.83
N THR A 44 0.38 5.46 -9.38
CA THR A 44 1.70 5.99 -9.69
C THR A 44 2.80 5.32 -8.88
N GLU A 45 2.53 5.00 -7.60
CA GLU A 45 3.48 4.32 -6.72
C GLU A 45 3.72 2.88 -7.17
N VAL A 46 2.64 2.17 -7.51
CA VAL A 46 2.71 0.80 -8.04
C VAL A 46 3.51 0.77 -9.34
N LEU A 47 3.21 1.68 -10.28
CA LEU A 47 3.95 1.79 -11.55
C LEU A 47 5.44 2.12 -11.32
N ALA A 48 5.75 2.99 -10.37
CA ALA A 48 7.13 3.33 -10.02
C ALA A 48 7.90 2.11 -9.49
N ALA A 49 7.27 1.29 -8.63
CA ALA A 49 7.86 0.06 -8.12
C ALA A 49 8.14 -0.97 -9.24
N PHE A 50 7.23 -1.11 -10.19
CA PHE A 50 7.44 -1.95 -11.38
C PHE A 50 8.60 -1.45 -12.24
N ARG A 51 8.63 -0.14 -12.55
CA ARG A 51 9.70 0.47 -13.35
C ARG A 51 11.07 0.34 -12.69
N ALA A 52 11.13 0.45 -11.36
CA ALA A 52 12.37 0.25 -10.61
C ALA A 52 12.92 -1.19 -10.73
N ASN A 53 12.06 -2.17 -11.02
CA ASN A 53 12.42 -3.57 -11.20
C ASN A 53 12.55 -4.01 -12.68
N ASP A 54 12.35 -3.09 -13.64
CA ASP A 54 12.53 -3.33 -15.07
C ASP A 54 13.66 -2.44 -15.63
N PRO A 55 14.93 -2.76 -15.32
CA PRO A 55 16.08 -1.93 -15.72
C PRO A 55 16.24 -1.85 -17.25
N LYS A 56 15.74 -2.85 -17.98
CA LYS A 56 15.76 -2.92 -19.44
C LYS A 56 14.61 -2.15 -20.09
N LYS A 57 13.67 -1.59 -19.30
CA LYS A 57 12.50 -0.83 -19.77
C LYS A 57 11.66 -1.63 -20.78
N THR A 58 11.54 -2.94 -20.56
CA THR A 58 10.74 -3.85 -21.37
C THR A 58 9.24 -3.65 -21.20
N GLY A 59 8.82 -3.03 -20.11
CA GLY A 59 7.42 -2.91 -19.70
C GLY A 59 6.83 -4.20 -19.12
N LEU A 60 7.65 -5.23 -18.93
CA LEU A 60 7.24 -6.55 -18.46
C LEU A 60 8.05 -6.96 -17.23
N ILE A 61 7.43 -7.71 -16.32
CA ILE A 61 8.11 -8.37 -15.22
C ILE A 61 7.66 -9.83 -15.13
N SER A 62 8.52 -10.72 -14.65
CA SER A 62 8.13 -12.12 -14.46
C SER A 62 7.29 -12.29 -13.20
N ALA A 63 6.45 -13.33 -13.15
CA ALA A 63 5.69 -13.67 -11.94
C ALA A 63 6.61 -13.96 -10.73
N LYS A 64 7.80 -14.51 -10.99
CA LYS A 64 8.81 -14.75 -9.95
C LYS A 64 9.34 -13.44 -9.37
N ASP A 65 9.61 -12.46 -10.22
CA ASP A 65 10.09 -11.13 -9.78
C ASP A 65 8.98 -10.37 -9.06
N LEU A 66 7.73 -10.44 -9.56
CA LEU A 66 6.57 -9.87 -8.88
C LEU A 66 6.43 -10.41 -7.46
N ARG A 67 6.48 -11.73 -7.30
CA ARG A 67 6.42 -12.39 -6.00
C ARG A 67 7.59 -11.97 -5.12
N HIS A 68 8.79 -11.82 -5.68
CA HIS A 68 9.95 -11.36 -4.93
C HIS A 68 9.76 -9.93 -4.42
N ILE A 69 9.24 -9.01 -5.24
CA ILE A 69 8.93 -7.62 -4.86
C ILE A 69 7.91 -7.62 -3.72
N LEU A 70 6.76 -8.28 -3.91
CA LEU A 70 5.65 -8.25 -2.95
C LEU A 70 5.99 -8.85 -1.57
N LEU A 71 6.90 -9.81 -1.51
CA LEU A 71 7.29 -10.46 -0.25
C LEU A 71 8.48 -9.79 0.44
N ASN A 72 9.31 -9.04 -0.29
CA ASN A 72 10.59 -8.56 0.25
C ASN A 72 10.73 -7.04 0.29
N TRP A 73 9.92 -6.28 -0.45
CA TRP A 73 10.03 -4.82 -0.55
C TRP A 73 8.86 -4.10 0.14
N GLY A 74 9.15 -2.93 0.72
CA GLY A 74 8.16 -2.06 1.34
C GLY A 74 7.41 -2.72 2.51
N GLU A 75 6.08 -2.57 2.51
CA GLU A 75 5.20 -3.34 3.36
C GLU A 75 5.04 -4.76 2.83
N LYS A 76 5.81 -5.66 3.40
CA LYS A 76 5.86 -7.06 3.00
C LYS A 76 4.52 -7.73 3.22
N LEU A 77 3.98 -8.33 2.16
CA LEU A 77 2.89 -9.29 2.32
C LEU A 77 3.42 -10.53 3.02
N SER A 78 2.63 -11.09 3.93
CA SER A 78 2.95 -12.42 4.46
C SER A 78 2.86 -13.47 3.36
N VAL A 79 3.54 -14.60 3.54
CA VAL A 79 3.51 -15.72 2.59
C VAL A 79 2.08 -16.18 2.31
N LYS A 80 1.20 -16.18 3.33
CA LYS A 80 -0.22 -16.55 3.19
C LYS A 80 -1.02 -15.56 2.33
N GLU A 81 -0.66 -14.28 2.37
CA GLU A 81 -1.29 -13.23 1.55
C GLU A 81 -0.75 -13.26 0.13
N GLY A 82 0.56 -13.48 -0.05
CA GLY A 82 1.19 -13.55 -1.38
C GLY A 82 0.81 -14.78 -2.21
N ILE A 83 0.46 -15.92 -1.58
CA ILE A 83 0.02 -17.14 -2.29
C ILE A 83 -1.40 -17.00 -2.89
N LYS A 84 -2.18 -16.00 -2.46
CA LYS A 84 -3.55 -15.77 -2.96
C LYS A 84 -3.62 -14.90 -4.22
N LEU A 85 -2.49 -14.41 -4.72
CA LEU A 85 -2.45 -13.68 -5.99
C LEU A 85 -2.35 -14.71 -7.13
N PRO A 86 -3.30 -14.72 -8.10
CA PRO A 86 -3.33 -15.67 -9.20
C PRO A 86 -2.11 -15.53 -10.13
#